data_AF-A0A7S4UEH4-F1
#
_entry.id   AF-A0A7S4UEH4-F1
#
_cell.length_a   1.000
_cell.length_b   1.000
_cell.length_c   1.000
_cell.angle_alpha   90.00
_cell.angle_beta   90.00
_cell.angle_gamma   90.00
#
_symmetry.space_group_name_H-M   'P 1'
#
loop_
_entity.id
_entity.type
_entity.pdbx_description
1 polymer ?
#
loop_
_entity_poly.entity_id
_entity_poly.type
_entity_poly.pdbx_seq_one_letter_code
_entity_poly.pdbx_strand_id
1 'polypeptide(L)'
;QGTTSHTPYPSPPGPSPTGPWPPAPGSQRHECHALRSREDVVDMMARHQHRVASPEDFGTLLHYIALPMSLNDYSVFDLCPELWFDIVLPVWASDNSLQHKGEKQCLNERRLKPNVFIEASGSRAYPAHQHGLDLTSGFQVMLQGAKRVVHWPYSERHKLYPVLRSLTTDYQDEVYMAEGVHHRFDLFPAMAETEAWEGTVKEGELLFVPALGIHVFESVGTSFGLRFTHQDHMSVREGRSLLQEGSSTVDLEFVESLEELEPFPPEMNLRELPLLAEKLGCLTQL
;
A
#
# COMPACT_ATOMS: atom_id res chain seq x y z
N GLN A 1 -35.65 -20.29 -46.73
CA GLN A 1 -34.89 -21.01 -45.69
C GLN A 1 -33.46 -21.13 -46.21
N GLY A 2 -32.56 -20.25 -45.77
CA GLY A 2 -31.16 -20.25 -46.18
C GLY A 2 -30.30 -20.63 -44.98
N THR A 3 -29.60 -21.75 -45.05
CA THR A 3 -28.69 -22.24 -44.01
C THR A 3 -27.28 -21.72 -44.30
N THR A 4 -26.78 -20.82 -43.46
CA THR A 4 -25.38 -20.40 -43.46
C THR A 4 -24.54 -21.44 -42.72
N SER A 5 -23.62 -22.10 -43.42
CA SER A 5 -22.63 -23.00 -42.83
C SER A 5 -21.50 -22.19 -42.18
N HIS A 6 -21.34 -22.32 -40.87
CA HIS A 6 -20.16 -21.83 -40.17
C HIS A 6 -19.03 -22.86 -40.28
N THR A 7 -17.91 -22.45 -40.87
CA THR A 7 -16.64 -23.16 -40.77
C THR A 7 -15.96 -22.80 -39.43
N PRO A 8 -15.43 -23.78 -38.68
CA PRO A 8 -14.71 -23.50 -37.44
C PRO A 8 -13.32 -22.92 -37.74
N TYR A 9 -12.92 -21.93 -36.93
CA TYR A 9 -11.56 -21.39 -36.93
C TYR A 9 -10.56 -22.44 -36.42
N PRO A 10 -9.34 -22.49 -36.99
CA PRO A 10 -8.28 -23.34 -36.48
C PRO A 10 -7.83 -22.86 -35.10
N SER A 11 -7.62 -23.80 -34.20
CA SER A 11 -7.04 -23.52 -32.88
C SER A 11 -5.61 -23.00 -33.02
N PRO A 12 -5.19 -22.02 -32.19
CA PRO A 12 -3.82 -21.55 -32.18
C PRO A 12 -2.86 -22.66 -31.72
N PRO A 13 -1.59 -22.66 -32.20
CA PRO A 13 -0.60 -23.61 -31.75
C PRO A 13 -0.35 -23.44 -30.25
N GLY A 14 -0.34 -24.56 -29.53
CA GLY A 14 -0.03 -24.57 -28.10
C GLY A 14 1.41 -24.15 -27.82
N PRO A 15 1.70 -23.61 -26.63
CA PRO A 15 3.04 -23.17 -26.27
C PRO A 15 4.01 -24.36 -26.25
N SER A 16 5.18 -24.17 -26.87
CA SER A 16 6.30 -25.11 -26.75
C SER A 16 6.96 -24.99 -25.38
N PRO A 17 7.47 -26.08 -24.80
CA PRO A 17 8.06 -26.06 -23.46
C PRO A 17 9.39 -25.29 -23.50
N THR A 18 9.40 -24.08 -22.94
CA THR A 18 10.63 -23.31 -22.73
C THR A 18 11.31 -23.77 -21.45
N GLY A 19 12.61 -24.07 -21.56
CA GLY A 19 13.48 -24.36 -20.41
C GLY A 19 13.63 -23.16 -19.47
N PRO A 20 14.30 -23.33 -18.32
CA PRO A 20 14.43 -22.28 -17.31
C PRO A 20 15.14 -21.05 -17.89
N TRP A 21 14.53 -19.88 -17.66
CA TRP A 21 15.05 -18.59 -18.08
C TRP A 21 16.35 -18.24 -17.32
N PRO A 22 17.35 -17.66 -17.98
CA PRO A 22 18.50 -17.10 -17.29
C PRO A 22 18.08 -15.90 -16.43
N PRO A 23 18.72 -15.66 -15.27
CA PRO A 23 18.42 -14.51 -14.43
C PRO A 23 18.70 -13.20 -15.19
N ALA A 24 17.81 -12.21 -15.03
CA ALA A 24 17.95 -10.90 -15.65
C ALA A 24 19.25 -10.22 -15.19
N PRO A 25 20.06 -9.63 -16.11
CA PRO A 25 21.26 -8.92 -15.72
C PRO A 25 20.86 -7.58 -15.06
N GLY A 26 21.23 -7.40 -13.79
CA GLY A 26 21.15 -6.10 -13.12
C GLY A 26 20.16 -5.97 -11.96
N SER A 27 19.46 -7.03 -11.53
CA SER A 27 18.71 -6.96 -10.27
C SER A 27 19.68 -7.03 -9.08
N GLN A 28 20.13 -5.88 -8.58
CA GLN A 28 20.64 -5.85 -7.21
C GLN A 28 19.47 -6.20 -6.30
N ARG A 29 19.52 -7.40 -5.69
CA ARG A 29 18.67 -7.71 -4.55
C ARG A 29 19.09 -6.73 -3.45
N HIS A 30 18.30 -5.70 -3.22
CA HIS A 30 18.33 -5.01 -1.95
C HIS A 30 17.90 -6.04 -0.91
N GLU A 31 18.88 -6.62 -0.22
CA GLU A 31 18.61 -7.35 1.01
C GLU A 31 17.98 -6.34 1.97
N CYS A 32 16.66 -6.44 2.12
CA CYS A 32 15.98 -5.83 3.25
C CYS A 32 16.67 -6.40 4.48
N HIS A 33 17.35 -5.56 5.27
CA HIS A 33 17.91 -5.96 6.56
C HIS A 33 16.75 -6.16 7.53
N ALA A 34 15.92 -7.17 7.28
CA ALA A 34 15.03 -7.70 8.29
C ALA A 34 15.90 -8.09 9.49
N LEU A 35 15.53 -7.62 10.68
CA LEU A 35 16.09 -8.07 11.95
C LEU A 35 16.12 -9.60 11.93
N ARG A 36 17.33 -10.19 11.84
CA ARG A 36 17.50 -11.59 11.45
C ARG A 36 17.25 -12.54 12.62
N SER A 37 17.22 -12.02 13.84
CA SER A 37 17.06 -12.81 15.05
C SER A 37 16.36 -12.02 16.16
N ARG A 38 15.78 -12.76 17.11
CA ARG A 38 15.22 -12.21 18.36
C ARG A 38 16.30 -11.48 19.16
N GLU A 39 17.53 -11.97 19.10
CA GLU A 39 18.69 -11.40 19.79
C GLU A 39 19.06 -10.01 19.25
N ASP A 40 19.02 -9.78 17.93
CA ASP A 40 19.34 -8.47 17.32
C ASP A 40 18.38 -7.36 17.79
N VAL A 41 17.10 -7.72 17.95
CA VAL A 41 16.07 -6.81 18.48
C VAL A 41 16.34 -6.49 19.94
N VAL A 42 16.68 -7.48 20.77
CA VAL A 42 16.97 -7.27 22.20
C VAL A 42 18.21 -6.39 22.42
N ASP A 43 19.27 -6.59 21.62
CA ASP A 43 20.57 -5.93 21.81
C ASP A 43 20.59 -4.47 21.31
N MET A 44 19.79 -4.16 20.29
CA MET A 44 19.51 -2.78 19.86
C MET A 44 18.77 -2.00 20.96
N MET A 45 17.92 -2.68 21.74
CA MET A 45 16.99 -2.08 22.70
C MET A 45 17.60 -1.82 24.07
N ALA A 46 18.56 -2.64 24.50
CA ALA A 46 19.39 -2.35 25.66
C ALA A 46 20.10 -0.98 25.54
N ARG A 47 20.33 -0.49 24.32
CA ARG A 47 21.02 0.78 24.06
C ARG A 47 20.11 2.02 24.14
N HIS A 48 18.78 1.87 24.20
CA HIS A 48 17.82 2.98 24.11
C HIS A 48 16.94 3.11 25.39
N GLN A 49 17.37 2.52 26.50
CA GLN A 49 16.64 2.31 27.76
C GLN A 49 16.10 3.54 28.50
N HIS A 50 16.31 4.78 28.04
CA HIS A 50 15.90 5.94 28.82
C HIS A 50 14.43 6.38 28.64
N ARG A 51 13.65 5.78 27.72
CA ARG A 51 12.25 6.21 27.52
C ARG A 51 11.16 5.19 27.13
N VAL A 52 11.41 3.88 26.96
CA VAL A 52 10.40 3.03 26.28
C VAL A 52 10.20 1.65 26.91
N ALA A 53 8.91 1.30 27.03
CA ALA A 53 8.26 -0.02 27.06
C ALA A 53 8.79 -1.06 28.07
N SER A 54 7.89 -1.53 28.93
CA SER A 54 8.14 -2.67 29.80
C SER A 54 8.41 -3.95 28.98
N PRO A 55 9.12 -4.95 29.52
CA PRO A 55 9.28 -6.27 28.91
C PRO A 55 7.97 -6.94 28.44
N GLU A 56 6.81 -6.55 29.00
CA GLU A 56 5.49 -7.05 28.62
C GLU A 56 4.99 -6.45 27.30
N ASP A 57 5.31 -5.18 27.02
CA ASP A 57 4.96 -4.49 25.77
C ASP A 57 5.65 -5.14 24.54
N PHE A 58 6.75 -5.86 24.76
CA PHE A 58 7.47 -6.63 23.74
C PHE A 58 6.74 -7.89 23.28
N GLY A 59 5.90 -8.47 24.13
CA GLY A 59 5.07 -9.61 23.76
C GLY A 59 4.17 -9.28 22.56
N THR A 60 3.72 -8.04 22.49
CA THR A 60 2.87 -7.53 21.40
C THR A 60 3.62 -7.48 20.07
N LEU A 61 4.89 -7.04 20.04
CA LEU A 61 5.69 -7.03 18.81
C LEU A 61 6.06 -8.45 18.34
N LEU A 62 6.39 -9.36 19.28
CA LEU A 62 6.67 -10.76 18.95
C LEU A 62 5.43 -11.50 18.44
N HIS A 63 4.24 -11.11 18.87
CA HIS A 63 2.98 -11.66 18.35
C HIS A 63 2.88 -11.49 16.83
N TYR A 64 3.32 -10.35 16.29
CA TYR A 64 3.30 -10.08 14.84
C TYR A 64 4.22 -11.01 14.04
N ILE A 65 5.37 -11.40 14.60
CA ILE A 65 6.29 -12.34 13.95
C ILE A 65 5.66 -13.75 13.85
N ALA A 66 4.74 -14.08 14.76
CA ALA A 66 4.04 -15.36 14.77
C ALA A 66 2.79 -15.41 13.87
N LEU A 67 2.38 -14.27 13.27
CA LEU A 67 1.23 -14.25 12.39
C LEU A 67 1.51 -14.96 11.07
N PRO A 68 0.48 -15.54 10.41
CA PRO A 68 0.67 -16.18 9.12
C PRO A 68 1.18 -15.17 8.08
N MET A 69 2.15 -15.57 7.27
CA MET A 69 2.80 -14.66 6.31
C MET A 69 1.80 -14.11 5.28
N SER A 70 2.02 -12.84 4.91
CA SER A 70 1.36 -12.18 3.79
C SER A 70 2.33 -12.09 2.61
N LEU A 71 1.88 -12.48 1.42
CA LEU A 71 2.55 -12.07 0.18
C LEU A 71 2.08 -10.65 -0.16
N ASN A 72 3.02 -9.74 -0.41
CA ASN A 72 2.74 -8.41 -0.95
C ASN A 72 3.74 -8.17 -2.08
N ASP A 73 3.27 -8.10 -3.32
CA ASP A 73 4.14 -8.08 -4.50
C ASP A 73 3.69 -7.02 -5.52
N TYR A 74 4.65 -6.22 -5.99
CA TYR A 74 4.46 -5.19 -7.02
C TYR A 74 4.88 -5.66 -8.42
N SER A 75 5.65 -6.74 -8.50
CA SER A 75 6.27 -7.25 -9.72
C SER A 75 5.35 -8.17 -10.54
N VAL A 76 4.21 -8.58 -9.98
CA VAL A 76 3.24 -9.42 -10.69
C VAL A 76 2.82 -8.77 -12.01
N PHE A 77 2.66 -7.45 -12.03
CA PHE A 77 2.31 -6.69 -13.23
C PHE A 77 3.44 -6.56 -14.25
N ASP A 78 4.69 -6.77 -13.84
CA ASP A 78 5.83 -6.86 -14.75
C ASP A 78 5.93 -8.24 -15.40
N LEU A 79 5.50 -9.28 -14.68
CA LEU A 79 5.49 -10.66 -15.15
C LEU A 79 4.26 -10.99 -16.00
N CYS A 80 3.12 -10.37 -15.69
CA CYS A 80 1.82 -10.58 -16.32
C CYS A 80 1.19 -9.22 -16.68
N PRO A 81 1.74 -8.52 -17.69
CA PRO A 81 1.26 -7.18 -18.07
C PRO A 81 -0.20 -7.16 -18.55
N GLU A 82 -0.73 -8.29 -18.99
CA GLU A 82 -2.13 -8.42 -19.39
C GLU A 82 -3.12 -8.11 -18.24
N LEU A 83 -2.71 -8.30 -16.98
CA LEU A 83 -3.52 -7.98 -15.81
C LEU A 83 -3.84 -6.49 -15.69
N TRP A 84 -3.06 -5.61 -16.34
CA TRP A 84 -3.38 -4.18 -16.39
C TRP A 84 -4.68 -3.88 -17.12
N PHE A 85 -5.03 -4.67 -18.13
CA PHE A 85 -6.21 -4.40 -18.97
C PHE A 85 -7.52 -4.76 -18.27
N ASP A 86 -7.46 -5.62 -17.25
CA ASP A 86 -8.62 -6.04 -16.47
C ASP A 86 -8.91 -5.10 -15.29
N ILE A 87 -8.01 -4.16 -15.00
CA ILE A 87 -8.15 -3.21 -13.90
C ILE A 87 -8.75 -1.91 -14.42
N VAL A 88 -9.94 -1.58 -13.91
CA VAL A 88 -10.57 -0.28 -14.11
C VAL A 88 -10.61 0.46 -12.79
N LEU A 89 -9.85 1.55 -12.68
CA LEU A 89 -9.90 2.42 -11.52
C LEU A 89 -11.16 3.31 -11.56
N PRO A 90 -11.79 3.58 -10.40
CA PRO A 90 -12.85 4.59 -10.31
C PRO A 90 -12.36 5.95 -10.80
N VAL A 91 -13.25 6.74 -11.39
CA VAL A 91 -12.91 8.08 -11.94
C VAL A 91 -12.33 9.01 -10.87
N TRP A 92 -12.81 8.93 -9.63
CA TRP A 92 -12.24 9.73 -8.54
C TRP A 92 -10.82 9.27 -8.15
N ALA A 93 -10.43 8.04 -8.48
CA ALA A 93 -9.09 7.50 -8.21
C ALA A 93 -8.10 7.79 -9.35
N SER A 94 -8.58 8.27 -10.49
CA SER A 94 -7.73 8.52 -11.67
C SER A 94 -6.97 9.83 -11.61
N ASP A 95 -7.35 10.76 -10.73
CA ASP A 95 -6.58 11.97 -10.41
C ASP A 95 -5.37 11.60 -9.52
N ASN A 96 -4.43 10.81 -10.06
CA ASN A 96 -3.27 10.37 -9.31
C ASN A 96 -2.05 11.22 -9.69
N SER A 97 -1.79 12.26 -8.90
CA SER A 97 -0.67 13.18 -9.11
C SER A 97 0.70 12.49 -9.20
N LEU A 98 0.84 11.29 -8.62
CA LEU A 98 2.03 10.44 -8.75
C LEU A 98 2.39 10.13 -10.21
N GLN A 99 1.43 10.13 -11.13
CA GLN A 99 1.66 9.86 -12.56
C GLN A 99 2.43 10.99 -13.26
N HIS A 100 2.52 12.17 -12.65
CA HIS A 100 3.21 13.34 -13.23
C HIS A 100 4.67 13.46 -12.81
N LYS A 101 5.18 12.55 -11.97
CA LYS A 101 6.61 12.46 -11.66
C LYS A 101 7.38 11.99 -12.90
N GLY A 102 7.73 12.93 -13.77
CA GLY A 102 8.22 12.74 -15.15
C GLY A 102 8.76 11.36 -15.54
N GLU A 103 8.33 10.84 -16.70
CA GLU A 103 8.55 9.52 -17.32
C GLU A 103 9.59 8.54 -16.71
N LYS A 104 10.79 9.01 -16.37
CA LYS A 104 11.85 8.17 -15.78
C LYS A 104 11.62 7.79 -14.31
N GLN A 105 10.83 8.55 -13.55
CA GLN A 105 10.44 8.20 -12.19
C GLN A 105 9.22 7.27 -12.18
N CYS A 106 8.20 7.55 -12.99
CA CYS A 106 6.96 6.76 -13.02
C CYS A 106 7.15 5.26 -13.33
N LEU A 107 8.01 4.89 -14.28
CA LEU A 107 8.15 3.47 -14.70
C LEU A 107 8.92 2.61 -13.67
N ASN A 108 9.76 3.23 -12.83
CA ASN A 108 10.54 2.54 -11.80
C ASN A 108 9.95 2.70 -10.39
N GLU A 109 9.03 3.64 -10.18
CA GLU A 109 8.37 3.81 -8.90
C GLU A 109 7.35 2.69 -8.69
N ARG A 110 7.74 1.69 -7.89
CA ARG A 110 6.87 0.62 -7.35
C ARG A 110 5.50 1.14 -6.86
N ARG A 111 5.45 2.42 -6.45
CA ARG A 111 4.27 3.10 -5.90
C ARG A 111 3.12 3.30 -6.90
N LEU A 112 3.41 3.35 -8.21
CA LEU A 112 2.39 3.49 -9.24
C LEU A 112 1.77 2.16 -9.68
N LYS A 113 2.43 1.05 -9.38
CA LYS A 113 1.92 -0.28 -9.71
C LYS A 113 0.98 -0.76 -8.61
N PRO A 114 -0.11 -1.44 -8.95
CA PRO A 114 -0.93 -2.09 -7.95
C PRO A 114 -0.07 -3.13 -7.22
N ASN A 115 -0.21 -3.16 -5.90
CA ASN A 115 0.35 -4.20 -5.06
C ASN A 115 -0.65 -5.35 -5.00
N VAL A 116 -0.22 -6.55 -5.37
CA VAL A 116 -1.00 -7.77 -5.15
C VAL A 116 -0.74 -8.25 -3.73
N PHE A 117 -1.81 -8.54 -2.98
CA PHE A 117 -1.70 -9.22 -1.70
C PHE A 117 -2.41 -10.58 -1.72
N ILE A 118 -1.76 -11.57 -1.10
CA ILE A 118 -2.32 -12.90 -0.85
C ILE A 118 -2.00 -13.28 0.59
N GLU A 119 -3.04 -13.63 1.36
CA GLU A 119 -2.97 -13.75 2.80
C GLU A 119 -3.77 -14.94 3.31
N ALA A 120 -3.28 -15.57 4.37
CA ALA A 120 -4.04 -16.56 5.11
C ALA A 120 -4.94 -15.89 6.15
N SER A 121 -5.88 -16.65 6.74
CA SER A 121 -6.72 -16.13 7.82
C SER A 121 -5.87 -15.68 9.01
N GLY A 122 -6.14 -14.49 9.53
CA GLY A 122 -5.39 -13.88 10.63
C GLY A 122 -4.07 -13.24 10.21
N SER A 123 -3.69 -13.29 8.93
CA SER A 123 -2.52 -12.57 8.42
C SER A 123 -2.71 -11.07 8.54
N ARG A 124 -1.58 -10.39 8.77
CA ARG A 124 -1.45 -8.93 8.68
C ARG A 124 -0.14 -8.61 7.99
N ALA A 125 -0.14 -7.63 7.10
CA ALA A 125 1.10 -7.13 6.51
C ALA A 125 1.90 -6.30 7.52
N TYR A 126 1.20 -5.54 8.36
CA TYR A 126 1.79 -4.61 9.32
C TYR A 126 0.94 -4.53 10.61
N PRO A 127 1.54 -4.15 11.76
CA PRO A 127 0.80 -3.63 12.90
C PRO A 127 0.00 -2.37 12.54
N ALA A 128 -0.74 -1.81 13.50
CA ALA A 128 -1.31 -0.49 13.34
C ALA A 128 -0.20 0.49 12.94
N HIS A 129 -0.37 1.13 11.79
CA HIS A 129 0.62 2.03 11.24
C HIS A 129 -0.04 3.17 10.49
N GLN A 130 0.73 4.22 10.32
CA GLN A 130 0.44 5.31 9.43
C GLN A 130 1.50 5.29 8.36
N HIS A 131 1.08 5.26 7.09
CA HIS A 131 2.01 5.52 6.00
C HIS A 131 2.70 6.85 6.25
N GLY A 132 4.00 6.91 5.98
CA GLY A 132 4.82 8.08 6.22
C GLY A 132 4.25 9.35 5.60
N LEU A 133 4.99 10.44 5.73
CA LEU A 133 4.57 11.76 5.28
C LEU A 133 4.59 11.95 3.75
N ASP A 134 4.47 10.88 2.98
CA ASP A 134 4.28 10.94 1.53
C ASP A 134 2.86 11.35 1.12
N LEU A 135 1.98 11.56 2.10
CA LEU A 135 0.61 12.05 1.92
C LEU A 135 -0.18 11.18 0.95
N THR A 136 0.14 9.89 0.91
CA THR A 136 -0.55 8.96 0.05
C THR A 136 -1.78 8.41 0.73
N SER A 137 -2.89 8.44 -0.01
CA SER A 137 -4.07 7.64 0.28
C SER A 137 -3.92 6.24 -0.33
N GLY A 138 -4.60 5.26 0.25
CA GLY A 138 -4.62 3.89 -0.22
C GLY A 138 -6.00 3.48 -0.71
N PHE A 139 -6.05 2.68 -1.78
CA PHE A 139 -7.25 1.92 -2.13
C PHE A 139 -6.95 0.44 -2.01
N GLN A 140 -7.88 -0.36 -1.50
CA GLN A 140 -7.79 -1.81 -1.52
C GLN A 140 -9.06 -2.40 -2.11
N VAL A 141 -8.92 -3.21 -3.14
CA VAL A 141 -10.01 -3.96 -3.75
C VAL A 141 -9.88 -5.41 -3.34
N MET A 142 -10.93 -5.95 -2.74
CA MET A 142 -10.99 -7.36 -2.37
C MET A 142 -11.49 -8.18 -3.56
N LEU A 143 -10.62 -9.02 -4.11
CA LEU A 143 -10.98 -9.91 -5.22
C LEU A 143 -11.47 -11.27 -4.71
N GLN A 144 -11.04 -11.68 -3.52
CA GLN A 144 -11.54 -12.87 -2.84
C GLN A 144 -11.34 -12.73 -1.33
N GLY A 145 -12.28 -13.28 -0.54
CA GLY A 145 -12.17 -13.31 0.92
C GLY A 145 -12.65 -12.00 1.56
N ALA A 146 -12.08 -11.65 2.71
CA ALA A 146 -12.45 -10.44 3.44
C ALA A 146 -11.31 -9.92 4.34
N LYS A 147 -11.34 -8.64 4.66
CA LYS A 147 -10.43 -8.00 5.63
C LYS A 147 -11.23 -7.31 6.73
N ARG A 148 -10.87 -7.57 7.98
CA ARG A 148 -11.20 -6.69 9.11
C ARG A 148 -10.33 -5.45 9.04
N VAL A 149 -10.94 -4.31 9.26
CA VAL A 149 -10.30 -3.01 9.18
C VAL A 149 -10.59 -2.24 10.45
N VAL A 150 -9.54 -1.66 11.02
CA VAL A 150 -9.69 -0.57 11.98
C VAL A 150 -8.90 0.62 11.48
N HIS A 151 -9.53 1.78 11.53
CA HIS A 151 -8.97 3.04 11.09
C HIS A 151 -9.19 4.11 12.15
N TRP A 152 -8.17 4.89 12.45
CA TRP A 152 -8.23 6.04 13.33
C TRP A 152 -7.83 7.31 12.59
N PRO A 153 -8.49 8.45 12.87
CA PRO A 153 -8.01 9.73 12.36
C PRO A 153 -6.67 10.09 13.00
N TYR A 154 -5.86 10.87 12.28
CA TYR A 154 -4.52 11.30 12.72
C TYR A 154 -4.52 12.04 14.07
N SER A 155 -5.64 12.66 14.46
CA SER A 155 -5.82 13.30 15.77
C SER A 155 -5.67 12.32 16.94
N GLU A 156 -5.97 11.04 16.74
CA GLU A 156 -5.96 10.00 17.78
C GLU A 156 -4.59 9.40 18.03
N ARG A 157 -3.56 9.70 17.20
CA ARG A 157 -2.22 9.08 17.25
C ARG A 157 -1.58 9.00 18.63
N HIS A 158 -1.79 10.03 19.45
CA HIS A 158 -1.20 10.12 20.79
C HIS A 158 -1.78 9.09 21.78
N LYS A 159 -2.99 8.57 21.52
CA LYS A 159 -3.63 7.50 22.29
C LYS A 159 -3.24 6.10 21.80
N LEU A 160 -2.53 6.01 20.68
CA LEU A 160 -2.19 4.74 20.02
C LEU A 160 -0.79 4.21 20.36
N TYR A 161 -0.10 4.83 21.32
CA TYR A 161 1.19 4.38 21.83
C TYR A 161 2.23 4.21 20.70
N PRO A 162 2.67 5.32 20.06
CA PRO A 162 3.61 5.27 18.95
C PRO A 162 4.94 4.64 19.37
N VAL A 163 5.47 3.78 18.50
CA VAL A 163 6.79 3.18 18.62
C VAL A 163 7.83 4.19 18.12
N LEU A 164 8.99 4.26 18.77
CA LEU A 164 10.07 5.14 18.30
C LEU A 164 10.40 4.84 16.84
N ARG A 165 10.39 5.87 16.00
CA ARG A 165 10.70 5.77 14.56
C ARG A 165 12.07 5.13 14.27
N SER A 166 13.04 5.23 15.18
CA SER A 166 14.33 4.54 15.06
C SER A 166 14.22 3.01 15.12
N LEU A 167 13.06 2.49 15.54
CA LEU A 167 12.74 1.07 15.64
C LEU A 167 11.78 0.62 14.52
N THR A 168 11.32 1.54 13.66
CA THR A 168 10.39 1.24 12.56
C THR A 168 11.13 1.09 11.23
N THR A 169 10.39 0.76 10.17
CA THR A 169 10.94 0.36 8.87
C THR A 169 11.64 1.53 8.15
N ASP A 170 12.46 1.20 7.15
CA ASP A 170 13.15 2.16 6.27
C ASP A 170 12.19 3.09 5.50
N TYR A 171 10.89 2.81 5.51
CA TYR A 171 9.86 3.52 4.73
C TYR A 171 9.26 4.73 5.44
N GLN A 172 9.79 5.13 6.59
CA GLN A 172 9.32 6.29 7.36
C GLN A 172 7.90 6.14 7.94
N ASP A 173 7.32 4.95 7.90
CA ASP A 173 6.02 4.66 8.51
C ASP A 173 6.13 4.76 10.04
N GLU A 174 5.13 5.41 10.65
CA GLU A 174 4.97 5.43 12.10
C GLU A 174 4.14 4.22 12.50
N VAL A 175 4.69 3.42 13.41
CA VAL A 175 4.06 2.19 13.90
C VAL A 175 3.54 2.43 15.31
N TYR A 176 2.40 1.83 15.62
CA TYR A 176 1.69 1.99 16.88
C TYR A 176 1.59 0.63 17.58
N MET A 177 1.74 0.62 18.92
CA MET A 177 1.57 -0.61 19.70
C MET A 177 0.09 -0.98 19.90
N ALA A 178 -0.81 0.00 19.69
CA ALA A 178 -2.25 -0.18 19.75
C ALA A 178 -2.74 -1.35 18.89
N GLU A 179 -3.63 -2.16 19.47
CA GLU A 179 -4.24 -3.31 18.82
C GLU A 179 -5.74 -3.03 18.58
N GLY A 180 -6.09 -2.67 17.35
CA GLY A 180 -7.47 -2.35 16.98
C GLY A 180 -8.34 -3.55 16.66
N VAL A 181 -7.79 -4.68 16.21
CA VAL A 181 -8.63 -5.82 15.82
C VAL A 181 -8.92 -6.73 17.03
N HIS A 182 -7.96 -6.87 17.94
CA HIS A 182 -8.10 -7.62 19.19
C HIS A 182 -7.93 -6.69 20.38
N HIS A 183 -8.96 -5.90 20.71
CA HIS A 183 -8.87 -4.86 21.74
C HIS A 183 -8.18 -5.32 23.03
N ARG A 184 -6.99 -4.77 23.31
CA ARG A 184 -6.19 -5.01 24.53
C ARG A 184 -6.19 -3.77 25.43
N PHE A 185 -7.37 -3.36 25.88
CA PHE A 185 -7.51 -2.19 26.78
C PHE A 185 -6.84 -2.39 28.14
N ASP A 186 -6.52 -3.62 28.51
CA ASP A 186 -5.70 -3.94 29.68
C ASP A 186 -4.26 -3.43 29.53
N LEU A 187 -3.70 -3.49 28.32
CA LEU A 187 -2.36 -3.02 27.99
C LEU A 187 -2.37 -1.56 27.48
N PHE A 188 -3.40 -1.19 26.73
CA PHE A 188 -3.54 0.09 26.04
C PHE A 188 -4.85 0.80 26.42
N PRO A 189 -5.01 1.21 27.70
CA PRO A 189 -6.28 1.74 28.19
C PRO A 189 -6.75 3.00 27.46
N ALA A 190 -5.84 3.84 26.95
CA ALA A 190 -6.20 5.05 26.21
C ALA A 190 -6.96 4.75 24.90
N MET A 191 -6.84 3.52 24.36
CA MET A 191 -7.59 3.12 23.18
C MET A 191 -9.11 3.08 23.40
N ALA A 192 -9.56 2.87 24.64
CA ALA A 192 -10.98 2.86 24.96
C ALA A 192 -11.67 4.21 24.71
N GLU A 193 -10.88 5.28 24.60
CA GLU A 193 -11.34 6.65 24.35
C GLU A 193 -11.08 7.10 22.90
N THR A 194 -10.72 6.17 22.00
CA THR A 194 -10.47 6.49 20.60
C THR A 194 -11.76 6.48 19.78
N GLU A 195 -11.80 7.35 18.77
CA GLU A 195 -12.88 7.38 17.77
C GLU A 195 -12.46 6.59 16.53
N ALA A 196 -12.41 5.27 16.67
CA ALA A 196 -12.06 4.36 15.58
C ALA A 196 -13.26 4.11 14.66
N TRP A 197 -13.00 4.02 13.36
CA TRP A 197 -13.90 3.33 12.43
C TRP A 197 -13.49 1.87 12.33
N GLU A 198 -14.44 0.97 12.55
CA GLU A 198 -14.27 -0.47 12.42
C GLU A 198 -15.18 -1.02 11.33
N GLY A 199 -14.65 -1.92 10.51
CA GLY A 199 -15.40 -2.49 9.40
C GLY A 199 -14.86 -3.81 8.90
N THR A 200 -15.59 -4.40 7.97
CA THR A 200 -15.15 -5.57 7.21
C THR A 200 -15.38 -5.30 5.74
N VAL A 201 -14.32 -5.44 4.96
CA VAL A 201 -14.33 -5.28 3.50
C VAL A 201 -14.36 -6.68 2.91
N LYS A 202 -15.34 -6.98 2.09
CA LYS A 202 -15.60 -8.30 1.50
C LYS A 202 -15.28 -8.32 0.01
N GLU A 203 -15.24 -9.51 -0.57
CA GLU A 203 -15.13 -9.73 -2.00
C GLU A 203 -16.05 -8.79 -2.81
N GLY A 204 -15.46 -8.12 -3.81
CA GLY A 204 -16.12 -7.13 -4.66
C GLY A 204 -16.18 -5.72 -4.08
N GLU A 205 -15.83 -5.52 -2.80
CA GLU A 205 -15.81 -4.21 -2.17
C GLU A 205 -14.44 -3.51 -2.31
N LEU A 206 -14.50 -2.18 -2.27
CA LEU A 206 -13.34 -1.29 -2.27
C LEU A 206 -13.26 -0.56 -0.94
N LEU A 207 -12.08 -0.60 -0.32
CA LEU A 207 -11.72 0.20 0.84
C LEU A 207 -10.93 1.41 0.39
N PHE A 208 -11.35 2.59 0.85
CA PHE A 208 -10.53 3.79 0.80
C PHE A 208 -9.88 4.02 2.17
N VAL A 209 -8.58 4.28 2.16
CA VAL A 209 -7.78 4.63 3.33
C VAL A 209 -7.27 6.04 3.10
N PRO A 210 -7.79 7.04 3.82
CA PRO A 210 -7.37 8.42 3.62
C PRO A 210 -5.91 8.60 4.03
N ALA A 211 -5.22 9.52 3.37
CA ALA A 211 -3.88 9.94 3.75
C ALA A 211 -3.82 10.29 5.24
N LEU A 212 -2.71 9.93 5.90
CA LEU A 212 -2.45 10.14 7.34
C LEU A 212 -3.37 9.34 8.28
N GLY A 213 -4.34 8.61 7.74
CA GLY A 213 -5.16 7.67 8.49
C GLY A 213 -4.31 6.57 9.08
N ILE A 214 -4.40 6.38 10.40
CA ILE A 214 -3.73 5.28 11.08
C ILE A 214 -4.63 4.06 10.91
N HIS A 215 -4.07 2.93 10.50
CA HIS A 215 -4.89 1.79 10.15
C HIS A 215 -4.21 0.46 10.42
N VAL A 216 -5.03 -0.57 10.58
CA VAL A 216 -4.61 -1.97 10.65
C VAL A 216 -5.61 -2.83 9.88
N PHE A 217 -5.08 -3.81 9.13
CA PHE A 217 -5.89 -4.77 8.39
C PHE A 217 -5.55 -6.18 8.81
N GLU A 218 -6.57 -7.01 9.01
CA GLU A 218 -6.41 -8.43 9.27
C GLU A 218 -7.30 -9.25 8.35
N SER A 219 -6.74 -10.25 7.69
CA SER A 219 -7.45 -11.08 6.72
C SER A 219 -8.37 -12.08 7.43
N VAL A 220 -9.60 -12.21 6.92
CA VAL A 220 -10.63 -13.14 7.41
C VAL A 220 -10.77 -14.26 6.40
N GLY A 221 -10.24 -15.44 6.74
CA GLY A 221 -10.06 -16.50 5.75
C GLY A 221 -8.91 -16.23 4.79
N THR A 222 -8.75 -17.11 3.80
CA THR A 222 -7.82 -16.87 2.70
C THR A 222 -8.32 -15.69 1.87
N SER A 223 -7.46 -14.69 1.70
CA SER A 223 -7.82 -13.41 1.12
C SER A 223 -6.84 -13.03 0.01
N PHE A 224 -7.38 -12.43 -1.05
CA PHE A 224 -6.63 -11.97 -2.21
C PHE A 224 -7.22 -10.66 -2.72
N GLY A 225 -6.35 -9.75 -3.12
CA GLY A 225 -6.79 -8.49 -3.68
C GLY A 225 -5.66 -7.62 -4.19
N LEU A 226 -6.04 -6.39 -4.52
CA LEU A 226 -5.16 -5.38 -5.08
C LEU A 226 -5.16 -4.16 -4.17
N ARG A 227 -3.99 -3.58 -3.96
CA ARG A 227 -3.82 -2.30 -3.28
C ARG A 227 -3.23 -1.29 -4.25
N PHE A 228 -3.74 -0.08 -4.23
CA PHE A 228 -3.27 1.05 -5.03
C PHE A 228 -2.82 2.16 -4.10
N THR A 229 -1.75 2.85 -4.49
CA THR A 229 -1.34 4.09 -3.83
C THR A 229 -1.83 5.25 -4.68
N HIS A 230 -2.39 6.26 -4.02
CA HIS A 230 -3.00 7.39 -4.68
C HIS A 230 -2.64 8.67 -3.96
N GLN A 231 -2.43 9.73 -4.73
CA GLN A 231 -2.20 11.05 -4.19
C GLN A 231 -3.01 12.06 -4.99
N ASP A 232 -4.02 12.63 -4.36
CA ASP A 232 -4.82 13.70 -4.93
C ASP A 232 -4.36 15.06 -4.40
N HIS A 233 -4.86 16.12 -5.04
CA HIS A 233 -4.61 17.49 -4.63
C HIS A 233 -5.04 17.79 -3.18
N MET A 234 -6.06 17.08 -2.68
CA MET A 234 -6.56 17.25 -1.30
C MET A 234 -5.55 16.73 -0.29
N SER A 235 -4.99 15.56 -0.52
CA SER A 235 -3.98 14.93 0.34
C SER A 235 -2.71 15.77 0.41
N VAL A 236 -2.31 16.36 -0.73
CA VAL A 236 -1.17 17.31 -0.80
C VAL A 236 -1.44 18.57 0.03
N ARG A 237 -2.64 19.15 -0.13
CA ARG A 237 -3.04 20.35 0.62
C ARG A 237 -3.06 20.11 2.12
N GLU A 238 -3.59 18.98 2.56
CA GLU A 238 -3.67 18.63 3.98
C GLU A 238 -2.28 18.46 4.60
N GLY A 239 -1.38 17.77 3.92
CA GLY A 239 -0.01 17.60 4.38
C GLY A 239 0.76 18.92 4.52
N ARG A 240 0.44 19.92 3.71
CA ARG A 240 1.01 21.27 3.88
C ARG A 240 0.54 21.92 5.18
N SER A 241 -0.74 21.79 5.54
CA SER A 241 -1.23 22.35 6.80
C SER A 241 -0.44 21.77 7.97
N LEU A 242 -0.19 20.46 7.94
CA LEU A 242 0.59 19.77 8.97
C LEU A 242 2.07 20.17 8.99
N LEU A 243 2.66 20.45 7.84
CA LEU A 243 4.01 21.02 7.74
C LEU A 243 4.10 22.38 8.41
N GLN A 244 3.13 23.26 8.13
CA GLN A 244 3.10 24.62 8.67
C GLN A 244 2.90 24.65 10.18
N GLU A 245 2.24 23.63 10.73
CA GLU A 245 2.10 23.40 12.18
C GLU A 245 3.40 22.89 12.84
N GLY A 246 4.49 22.73 12.09
CA GLY A 246 5.80 22.31 12.61
C GLY A 246 5.97 20.81 12.72
N SER A 247 5.13 20.01 12.04
CA SER A 247 5.34 18.56 11.91
C SER A 247 6.52 18.30 10.97
N SER A 248 7.72 18.20 11.53
CA SER A 248 9.01 18.46 10.89
C SER A 248 9.54 17.39 9.92
N THR A 249 8.70 16.60 9.24
CA THR A 249 9.20 15.45 8.48
C THR A 249 8.59 15.22 7.08
N VAL A 250 7.79 16.14 6.54
CA VAL A 250 7.38 16.06 5.12
C VAL A 250 8.49 16.65 4.26
N ASP A 251 8.79 16.01 3.13
CA ASP A 251 9.73 16.51 2.12
C ASP A 251 9.15 17.76 1.45
N LEU A 252 9.69 18.94 1.77
CA LEU A 252 9.21 20.23 1.27
C LEU A 252 9.44 20.38 -0.24
N GLU A 253 10.55 19.84 -0.77
CA GLU A 253 10.84 19.90 -2.21
C GLU A 253 9.79 19.13 -3.01
N PHE A 254 9.29 18.03 -2.43
CA PHE A 254 8.21 17.26 -3.04
C PHE A 254 6.87 18.03 -3.03
N VAL A 255 6.49 18.62 -1.89
CA VAL A 255 5.23 19.37 -1.77
C VAL A 255 5.20 20.58 -2.72
N GLU A 256 6.32 21.26 -2.90
CA GLU A 256 6.47 22.38 -3.84
C GLU A 256 6.33 21.93 -5.30
N SER A 257 6.93 20.78 -5.67
CA SER A 257 6.85 20.24 -7.05
C SER A 257 5.43 19.88 -7.49
N LEU A 258 4.53 19.55 -6.56
CA LEU A 258 3.14 19.22 -6.84
C LEU A 258 2.26 20.46 -7.06
N GLU A 259 2.71 21.65 -6.64
CA GLU A 259 1.98 22.91 -6.87
C GLU A 259 2.06 23.40 -8.30
N GLU A 260 3.12 23.00 -9.02
CA GLU A 260 3.31 23.36 -10.43
C GLU A 260 2.39 22.56 -11.36
N LEU A 261 1.71 21.53 -10.85
CA LEU A 261 0.73 20.76 -11.59
C LEU A 261 -0.62 21.48 -11.56
N GLU A 262 -1.05 22.00 -12.71
CA GLU A 262 -2.39 22.57 -12.83
C GLU A 262 -3.45 21.50 -12.50
N PRO A 263 -4.52 21.84 -11.75
CA PRO A 263 -5.58 20.90 -11.43
C PRO A 263 -6.20 20.35 -12.72
N PHE A 264 -6.51 19.06 -12.74
CA PHE A 264 -7.16 18.44 -13.89
C PHE A 264 -8.48 19.17 -14.22
N PRO A 265 -8.78 19.40 -15.51
CA PRO A 265 -10.13 19.76 -15.89
C PRO A 265 -11.07 18.66 -15.38
N PRO A 266 -12.20 19.00 -14.76
CA PRO A 266 -13.08 18.08 -14.03
C PRO A 266 -13.72 16.96 -14.89
N GLU A 267 -13.46 16.95 -16.20
CA GLU A 267 -14.00 16.00 -17.16
C GLU A 267 -12.88 15.43 -18.04
N MET A 268 -12.06 14.54 -17.50
CA MET A 268 -11.16 13.74 -18.32
C MET A 268 -11.72 12.33 -18.49
N ASN A 269 -12.10 11.99 -19.71
CA ASN A 269 -12.63 10.68 -20.06
C ASN A 269 -11.48 9.66 -20.12
N LEU A 270 -11.51 8.60 -19.30
CA LEU A 270 -10.48 7.55 -19.29
C LEU A 270 -10.32 6.83 -20.65
N ARG A 271 -11.28 6.98 -21.58
CA ARG A 271 -11.12 6.53 -22.98
C ARG A 271 -10.12 7.35 -23.79
N GLU A 272 -9.70 8.51 -23.29
CA GLU A 272 -8.72 9.39 -23.93
C GLU A 272 -7.30 9.18 -23.37
N LEU A 273 -7.13 8.33 -22.34
CA LEU A 273 -5.81 7.92 -21.83
C LEU A 273 -4.91 7.31 -22.91
N PRO A 274 -5.39 6.49 -23.87
CA PRO A 274 -4.55 6.03 -24.98
C PRO A 274 -4.05 7.17 -25.86
N LEU A 275 -4.88 8.19 -26.11
CA LEU A 275 -4.50 9.40 -26.87
C LEU A 275 -3.54 10.29 -26.09
N LEU A 276 -3.66 10.33 -24.75
CA LEU A 276 -2.72 11.03 -23.88
C LEU A 276 -1.39 10.27 -23.80
N ALA A 277 -1.40 8.94 -23.69
CA ALA A 277 -0.22 8.09 -23.72
C ALA A 277 0.51 8.15 -25.08
N GLU A 278 -0.23 8.28 -26.17
CA GLU A 278 0.32 8.49 -27.52
C GLU A 278 0.92 9.90 -27.68
N LYS A 279 0.26 10.95 -27.14
CA LYS A 279 0.79 12.32 -27.08
C LYS A 279 2.00 12.49 -26.15
N LEU A 280 2.06 11.71 -25.08
CA LEU A 280 3.15 11.68 -24.10
C LEU A 280 4.25 10.67 -24.48
N GLY A 281 4.15 9.97 -25.62
CA GLY A 281 5.20 9.09 -26.12
C GLY A 281 5.35 7.74 -25.41
N CYS A 282 4.43 7.38 -24.52
CA CYS A 282 4.60 6.30 -23.54
C CYS A 282 4.29 4.86 -24.03
N LEU A 283 3.94 4.60 -25.30
CA LEU A 283 3.51 3.24 -25.71
C LEU A 283 3.93 2.78 -27.12
N THR A 284 5.07 3.21 -27.68
CA THR A 284 5.51 2.73 -29.01
C THR A 284 6.84 2.00 -29.09
N GLN A 285 7.44 1.56 -27.97
CA GLN A 285 8.63 0.68 -28.03
C GLN A 285 8.65 -0.41 -26.96
N LEU A 286 7.77 -1.41 -27.08
CA LEU A 286 8.02 -2.79 -26.63
C LEU A 286 7.36 -3.77 -27.61
#